data_AF-A0A946Z9W7-F1
#
_entry.id   AF-A0A946Z9W7-F1
#
_cell.length_a   1.000
_cell.length_b   1.000
_cell.length_c   1.000
_cell.angle_alpha   90.00
_cell.angle_beta   90.00
_cell.angle_gamma   90.00
#
_symmetry.space_group_name_H-M   'P 1'
#
loop_
_entity.id
_entity.type
_entity.pdbx_description
1 polymer ?
#
loop_
_entity_poly.entity_id
_entity_poly.type
_entity_poly.pdbx_seq_one_letter_code
_entity_poly.pdbx_strand_id
1 'polypeptide(L)'
;MKRLFKVCLFMLFVFAFSCDPGTTDLETPDDLIVAEAKTTSKQPAQIGSPFGITGSSTLHRNKNGITANFKAENLYPGAYTLWWVIWNKPGECEESGACLDTDFASADDVEVEVMYAGGHVVSNNGKANISAHLNVDDASESINEDFFELGTYGGLQAGNTFAAEVHLVLRTHGPVVPGIVNEQINSYEGGCDDPLQYGPFTEYPNVVGECADIAAAVFPPVIPPPVE
;
A
#
# COMPACT_ATOMS: atom_id res chain seq x y z
N MET A 1 100.85 28.37 -11.03
CA MET A 1 101.78 27.28 -10.65
C MET A 1 100.99 25.99 -10.48
N LYS A 2 101.53 24.82 -10.89
CA LYS A 2 101.10 23.41 -10.60
C LYS A 2 99.57 23.12 -10.57
N ARG A 3 98.96 22.42 -11.56
CA ARG A 3 98.93 20.94 -11.77
C ARG A 3 98.48 20.19 -10.48
N LEU A 4 97.52 19.23 -10.47
CA LEU A 4 97.18 18.19 -11.48
C LEU A 4 95.81 17.49 -11.19
N PHE A 5 95.04 17.08 -12.22
CA PHE A 5 94.13 15.90 -12.39
C PHE A 5 92.99 15.55 -11.36
N LYS A 6 91.72 15.41 -11.81
CA LYS A 6 90.92 14.15 -12.10
C LYS A 6 90.72 13.22 -10.86
N VAL A 7 89.52 12.68 -10.52
CA VAL A 7 88.48 11.93 -11.29
C VAL A 7 87.08 12.03 -10.61
N CYS A 8 86.02 11.66 -11.36
CA CYS A 8 84.62 11.28 -11.00
C CYS A 8 84.39 10.70 -9.57
N LEU A 9 83.17 10.72 -9.00
CA LEU A 9 81.86 10.40 -9.62
C LEU A 9 80.69 11.10 -8.89
N PHE A 10 79.65 11.51 -9.65
CA PHE A 10 78.41 12.07 -9.12
C PHE A 10 77.20 11.33 -9.75
N MET A 11 76.41 10.65 -8.91
CA MET A 11 75.09 10.04 -9.15
C MET A 11 74.49 9.82 -7.74
N LEU A 12 73.20 9.99 -7.44
CA LEU A 12 72.02 10.45 -8.18
C LEU A 12 71.11 11.10 -7.09
N PHE A 13 70.57 12.31 -7.25
CA PHE A 13 69.11 12.55 -7.49
C PHE A 13 68.20 11.43 -6.93
N VAL A 14 67.27 11.66 -5.99
CA VAL A 14 65.95 12.35 -6.11
C VAL A 14 65.34 12.45 -4.68
N PHE A 15 64.61 13.45 -4.16
CA PHE A 15 64.25 14.85 -4.53
C PHE A 15 63.82 15.64 -3.26
N ALA A 16 63.49 16.94 -3.43
CA ALA A 16 62.60 17.82 -2.64
C ALA A 16 62.45 17.73 -1.09
N PHE A 17 63.01 18.73 -0.40
CA PHE A 17 62.31 19.46 0.67
C PHE A 17 61.38 20.52 0.04
N SER A 18 60.20 20.78 0.62
CA SER A 18 59.47 22.06 0.45
C SER A 18 58.51 22.32 1.63
N CYS A 19 58.33 23.60 1.96
CA CYS A 19 57.87 24.17 3.24
C CYS A 19 56.46 23.82 3.77
N ASP A 20 56.37 23.98 5.11
CA ASP A 20 55.31 24.61 5.94
C ASP A 20 54.50 25.74 5.21
N PRO A 21 53.27 26.18 5.62
CA PRO A 21 52.62 25.95 6.92
C PRO A 21 51.08 25.76 6.98
N GLY A 22 50.61 25.15 8.08
CA GLY A 22 49.39 25.58 8.79
C GLY A 22 47.99 25.03 8.39
N THR A 23 47.01 25.40 9.23
CA THR A 23 45.54 25.19 9.14
C THR A 23 44.97 23.76 9.21
N THR A 24 44.45 23.43 10.39
CA THR A 24 43.12 22.78 10.63
C THR A 24 42.58 21.87 9.52
N ASP A 25 42.92 20.58 9.58
CA ASP A 25 42.08 19.56 8.95
C ASP A 25 40.84 19.29 9.82
N LEU A 26 39.68 19.26 9.17
CA LEU A 26 38.41 18.93 9.81
C LEU A 26 38.37 17.44 10.16
N GLU A 27 37.92 17.11 11.37
CA GLU A 27 37.35 15.79 11.62
C GLU A 27 36.08 15.64 10.76
N THR A 28 36.13 14.80 9.74
CA THR A 28 34.93 14.33 9.02
C THR A 28 34.25 13.25 9.88
N PRO A 29 33.05 13.48 10.43
CA PRO A 29 32.36 12.47 11.21
C PRO A 29 31.65 11.49 10.25
N ASP A 30 32.33 10.40 9.90
CA ASP A 30 31.79 9.29 9.09
C ASP A 30 30.73 8.44 9.83
N ASP A 31 30.05 9.01 10.84
CA ASP A 31 29.04 8.36 11.68
C ASP A 31 27.71 9.13 11.73
N LEU A 32 27.43 9.95 10.71
CA LEU A 32 26.05 10.37 10.41
C LEU A 32 25.31 9.28 9.63
N ILE A 33 25.17 8.10 10.25
CA ILE A 33 23.99 7.25 9.99
C ILE A 33 22.80 7.99 10.62
N VAL A 34 22.29 8.98 9.88
CA VAL A 34 20.93 9.46 10.07
C VAL A 34 20.04 8.27 9.73
N ALA A 35 19.64 7.54 10.76
CA ALA A 35 18.44 6.74 10.67
C ALA A 35 17.30 7.72 10.44
N GLU A 36 16.95 7.95 9.16
CA GLU A 36 15.73 8.64 8.78
C GLU A 36 14.61 8.04 9.64
N ALA A 37 14.01 8.86 10.50
CA ALA A 37 12.94 8.40 11.36
C ALA A 37 11.83 7.94 10.42
N LYS A 38 11.64 6.62 10.28
CA LYS A 38 10.84 6.07 9.18
C LYS A 38 9.44 6.66 9.26
N THR A 39 9.18 7.63 8.39
CA THR A 39 7.99 8.45 8.45
C THR A 39 6.77 7.54 8.28
N THR A 40 5.94 7.49 9.32
CA THR A 40 4.81 6.56 9.42
C THR A 40 3.58 7.28 9.94
N SER A 41 2.41 6.93 9.39
CA SER A 41 1.10 7.32 9.91
C SER A 41 0.32 6.08 10.34
N LYS A 42 -0.55 6.24 11.33
CA LYS A 42 -1.50 5.22 11.79
C LYS A 42 -2.89 5.84 11.88
N GLN A 43 -3.76 5.49 10.95
CA GLN A 43 -5.14 5.97 10.90
C GLN A 43 -6.08 4.86 11.38
N PRO A 44 -6.90 5.08 12.42
CA PRO A 44 -8.04 4.23 12.73
C PRO A 44 -9.26 4.67 11.91
N ALA A 45 -10.09 3.71 11.48
CA ALA A 45 -11.40 3.95 10.89
C ALA A 45 -12.45 3.05 11.54
N GLN A 46 -13.70 3.49 11.59
CA GLN A 46 -14.83 2.60 11.87
C GLN A 46 -15.23 1.89 10.57
N ILE A 47 -15.80 0.70 10.69
CA ILE A 47 -16.41 0.02 9.55
C ILE A 47 -17.83 0.56 9.38
N GLY A 48 -18.13 1.07 8.18
CA GLY A 48 -19.48 1.47 7.77
C GLY A 48 -20.21 0.33 7.05
N SER A 49 -21.49 0.15 7.37
CA SER A 49 -22.39 -0.80 6.70
C SER A 49 -23.85 -0.45 7.02
N PRO A 50 -24.78 -0.55 6.05
CA PRO A 50 -26.21 -0.40 6.33
C PRO A 50 -26.82 -1.63 7.03
N PHE A 51 -26.11 -2.76 7.10
CA PHE A 51 -26.63 -4.05 7.58
C PHE A 51 -26.37 -4.35 9.06
N GLY A 52 -25.89 -3.38 9.83
CA GLY A 52 -25.55 -3.56 11.25
C GLY A 52 -24.25 -4.36 11.49
N ILE A 53 -23.45 -4.58 10.44
CA ILE A 53 -22.05 -5.00 10.56
C ILE A 53 -21.30 -3.87 11.26
N THR A 54 -20.52 -4.22 12.29
CA THR A 54 -19.76 -3.24 13.08
C THR A 54 -18.31 -3.67 13.21
N GLY A 55 -17.45 -2.75 13.62
CA GLY A 55 -16.06 -3.05 13.90
C GLY A 55 -15.15 -1.88 13.60
N SER A 56 -13.87 -2.17 13.46
CA SER A 56 -12.84 -1.15 13.22
C SER A 56 -11.77 -1.67 12.29
N SER A 57 -11.17 -0.75 11.55
CA SER A 57 -9.97 -1.02 10.78
C SER A 57 -8.86 -0.05 11.17
N THR A 58 -7.62 -0.40 10.87
CA THR A 58 -6.45 0.45 11.08
C THR A 58 -5.52 0.34 9.90
N LEU A 59 -5.21 1.48 9.28
CA LEU A 59 -4.23 1.58 8.20
C LEU A 59 -2.94 2.19 8.73
N HIS A 60 -1.84 1.49 8.53
CA HIS A 60 -0.49 1.98 8.74
C HIS A 60 0.10 2.37 7.39
N ARG A 61 0.57 3.60 7.25
CA ARG A 61 1.19 4.13 6.02
C ARG A 61 2.66 4.45 6.28
N ASN A 62 3.54 4.16 5.34
CA ASN A 62 4.93 4.61 5.31
C ASN A 62 5.41 4.74 3.85
N LYS A 63 6.58 5.35 3.59
CA LYS A 63 7.05 5.60 2.22
C LYS A 63 7.21 4.35 1.32
N ASN A 64 7.24 3.15 1.90
CA ASN A 64 7.32 1.89 1.15
C ASN A 64 5.95 1.24 0.86
N GLY A 65 4.84 1.76 1.40
CA GLY A 65 3.50 1.17 1.22
C GLY A 65 2.62 1.19 2.48
N ILE A 66 1.58 0.35 2.47
CA ILE A 66 0.49 0.35 3.46
C ILE A 66 0.24 -1.03 4.09
N THR A 67 -0.14 -1.06 5.37
CA THR A 67 -0.54 -2.28 6.08
C THR A 67 -1.87 -2.06 6.79
N ALA A 68 -2.87 -2.89 6.49
CA ALA A 68 -4.19 -2.85 7.06
C ALA A 68 -4.40 -3.94 8.13
N ASN A 69 -5.27 -3.65 9.09
CA ASN A 69 -5.85 -4.64 10.00
C ASN A 69 -7.35 -4.34 10.12
N PHE A 70 -8.18 -5.17 9.49
CA PHE A 70 -9.64 -5.01 9.39
C PHE A 70 -10.33 -6.02 10.31
N LYS A 71 -11.18 -5.54 11.22
CA LYS A 71 -11.88 -6.38 12.23
C LYS A 71 -13.36 -6.09 12.22
N ALA A 72 -14.16 -7.04 11.74
CA ALA A 72 -15.61 -6.95 11.64
C ALA A 72 -16.32 -7.97 12.54
N GLU A 73 -17.50 -7.59 13.00
CA GLU A 73 -18.42 -8.38 13.82
C GLU A 73 -19.86 -8.32 13.23
N ASN A 74 -20.74 -9.21 13.72
CA ASN A 74 -22.10 -9.42 13.20
C ASN A 74 -22.16 -10.00 11.78
N LEU A 75 -21.12 -10.72 11.36
CA LEU A 75 -21.09 -11.39 10.06
C LEU A 75 -21.83 -12.74 10.09
N TYR A 76 -22.48 -13.10 8.99
CA TYR A 76 -22.96 -14.48 8.76
C TYR A 76 -21.77 -15.45 8.60
N PRO A 77 -21.91 -16.73 9.01
CA PRO A 77 -20.90 -17.75 8.73
C PRO A 77 -20.78 -17.99 7.22
N GLY A 78 -19.57 -17.88 6.67
CA GLY A 78 -19.37 -17.85 5.22
C GLY A 78 -17.94 -17.55 4.81
N ALA A 79 -17.71 -17.45 3.51
CA ALA A 79 -16.44 -17.03 2.94
C ALA A 79 -16.48 -15.53 2.60
N TYR A 80 -15.35 -14.85 2.83
CA TYR A 80 -15.22 -13.40 2.68
C TYR A 80 -13.87 -13.05 2.07
N THR A 81 -13.86 -12.00 1.26
CA THR A 81 -12.65 -11.35 0.76
C THR A 81 -12.63 -9.88 1.19
N LEU A 82 -11.42 -9.34 1.28
CA LEU A 82 -11.14 -7.94 1.55
C LEU A 82 -10.40 -7.38 0.33
N TRP A 83 -10.82 -6.20 -0.12
CA TRP A 83 -10.28 -5.53 -1.30
C TRP A 83 -9.72 -4.17 -0.93
N TRP A 84 -8.57 -3.85 -1.51
CA TRP A 84 -8.10 -2.48 -1.62
C TRP A 84 -8.91 -1.80 -2.74
N VAL A 85 -9.45 -0.62 -2.47
CA VAL A 85 -9.77 0.37 -3.52
C VAL A 85 -8.91 1.58 -3.22
N ILE A 86 -7.97 1.87 -4.11
CA ILE A 86 -6.96 2.91 -3.92
C ILE A 86 -7.19 4.01 -4.93
N TRP A 87 -7.53 5.19 -4.44
CA TRP A 87 -7.68 6.39 -5.26
C TRP A 87 -6.35 7.14 -5.19
N ASN A 88 -5.52 7.05 -6.23
CA ASN A 88 -4.20 7.69 -6.24
C ASN A 88 -4.32 9.22 -6.36
N LYS A 89 -5.36 9.72 -7.04
CA LYS A 89 -5.69 11.15 -7.16
C LYS A 89 -7.06 11.46 -6.55
N PRO A 90 -7.24 11.35 -5.23
CA PRO A 90 -8.54 11.58 -4.60
C PRO A 90 -8.98 13.05 -4.66
N GLY A 91 -8.08 13.95 -5.05
CA GLY A 91 -8.40 15.35 -5.31
C GLY A 91 -9.31 15.57 -6.53
N GLU A 92 -9.33 14.63 -7.48
CA GLU A 92 -10.10 14.68 -8.73
C GLU A 92 -11.47 13.97 -8.64
N CYS A 93 -11.79 13.35 -7.50
CA CYS A 93 -13.12 12.79 -7.23
C CYS A 93 -14.19 13.90 -7.11
N GLU A 94 -15.47 13.60 -7.37
CA GLU A 94 -16.57 14.58 -7.39
C GLU A 94 -16.64 15.39 -6.08
N GLU A 95 -16.48 14.71 -4.94
CA GLU A 95 -16.11 15.35 -3.67
C GLU A 95 -14.62 15.12 -3.39
N SER A 96 -13.82 16.19 -3.58
CA SER A 96 -12.36 16.16 -3.45
C SER A 96 -11.90 15.65 -2.07
N GLY A 97 -11.28 14.48 -2.05
CA GLY A 97 -10.82 13.79 -0.83
C GLY A 97 -11.89 12.95 -0.09
N ALA A 98 -12.98 12.62 -0.78
CA ALA A 98 -14.05 11.73 -0.30
C ALA A 98 -14.64 10.91 -1.46
N CYS A 99 -13.81 10.09 -2.11
CA CYS A 99 -14.20 9.32 -3.31
C CYS A 99 -15.29 8.27 -3.01
N LEU A 100 -16.14 7.99 -4.00
CA LEU A 100 -17.29 7.08 -3.93
C LEU A 100 -17.34 6.14 -5.15
N ASP A 101 -18.31 5.22 -5.15
CA ASP A 101 -18.55 4.28 -6.26
C ASP A 101 -18.90 4.97 -7.58
N THR A 102 -19.42 6.21 -7.53
CA THR A 102 -19.68 7.03 -8.72
C THR A 102 -18.41 7.52 -9.42
N ASP A 103 -17.28 7.67 -8.71
CA ASP A 103 -16.02 8.15 -9.29
C ASP A 103 -15.33 7.14 -10.22
N PHE A 104 -15.79 5.87 -10.22
CA PHE A 104 -15.39 4.88 -11.24
C PHE A 104 -15.77 5.33 -12.67
N ALA A 105 -16.76 6.21 -12.83
CA ALA A 105 -17.10 6.79 -14.14
C ALA A 105 -15.99 7.71 -14.71
N SER A 106 -15.04 8.11 -13.86
CA SER A 106 -13.86 8.93 -14.18
C SER A 106 -12.57 8.25 -13.70
N ALA A 107 -12.51 6.91 -13.77
CA ALA A 107 -11.40 6.10 -13.28
C ALA A 107 -10.00 6.59 -13.71
N ASP A 108 -9.86 7.06 -14.95
CA ASP A 108 -8.63 7.61 -15.52
C ASP A 108 -8.16 8.93 -14.86
N ASP A 109 -9.10 9.76 -14.41
CA ASP A 109 -8.79 11.04 -13.76
C ASP A 109 -8.38 10.84 -12.30
N VAL A 110 -9.06 9.92 -11.59
CA VAL A 110 -8.82 9.60 -10.17
C VAL A 110 -7.73 8.53 -9.94
N GLU A 111 -7.31 7.84 -11.00
CA GLU A 111 -6.34 6.73 -11.01
C GLU A 111 -6.65 5.67 -9.94
N VAL A 112 -7.88 5.14 -10.00
CA VAL A 112 -8.38 4.11 -9.07
C VAL A 112 -7.82 2.74 -9.39
N GLU A 113 -7.35 2.01 -8.38
CA GLU A 113 -6.95 0.60 -8.50
C GLU A 113 -7.70 -0.27 -7.50
N VAL A 114 -8.34 -1.34 -7.99
CA VAL A 114 -9.00 -2.37 -7.17
C VAL A 114 -8.13 -3.63 -7.13
N MET A 115 -7.71 -4.04 -5.93
CA MET A 115 -6.78 -5.15 -5.72
C MET A 115 -7.21 -6.07 -4.58
N TYR A 116 -6.91 -7.36 -4.69
CA TYR A 116 -7.13 -8.31 -3.60
C TYR A 116 -6.23 -7.98 -2.39
N ALA A 117 -6.81 -7.96 -1.19
CA ALA A 117 -6.09 -7.66 0.06
C ALA A 117 -5.95 -8.88 0.99
N GLY A 118 -6.92 -9.80 0.97
CA GLY A 118 -6.90 -10.99 1.79
C GLY A 118 -8.28 -11.65 1.93
N GLY A 119 -8.31 -12.85 2.50
CA GLY A 119 -9.53 -13.66 2.62
C GLY A 119 -9.72 -14.28 4.00
N HIS A 120 -10.97 -14.63 4.33
CA HIS A 120 -11.31 -15.26 5.60
C HIS A 120 -12.55 -16.14 5.50
N VAL A 121 -12.56 -17.24 6.25
CA VAL A 121 -13.77 -18.01 6.53
C VAL A 121 -14.28 -17.64 7.91
N VAL A 122 -15.45 -17.01 7.96
CA VAL A 122 -16.13 -16.64 9.21
C VAL A 122 -16.92 -17.84 9.74
N SER A 123 -16.76 -18.11 11.02
CA SER A 123 -17.48 -19.18 11.73
C SER A 123 -18.76 -18.66 12.41
N ASN A 124 -19.46 -19.53 13.15
CA ASN A 124 -20.62 -19.16 13.98
C ASN A 124 -20.35 -18.11 15.08
N ASN A 125 -19.11 -17.64 15.25
CA ASN A 125 -18.81 -16.47 16.08
C ASN A 125 -19.14 -15.12 15.39
N GLY A 126 -19.34 -15.11 14.07
CA GLY A 126 -19.68 -13.93 13.28
C GLY A 126 -18.61 -12.84 13.27
N LYS A 127 -17.33 -13.22 13.36
CA LYS A 127 -16.19 -12.28 13.38
C LYS A 127 -15.16 -12.60 12.30
N ALA A 128 -14.63 -11.55 11.68
CA ALA A 128 -13.46 -11.62 10.79
C ALA A 128 -12.32 -10.75 11.35
N ASN A 129 -11.08 -11.20 11.16
CA ASN A 129 -9.88 -10.40 11.40
C ASN A 129 -8.91 -10.66 10.25
N ILE A 130 -8.78 -9.68 9.35
CA ILE A 130 -7.99 -9.77 8.12
C ILE A 130 -6.87 -8.73 8.20
N SER A 131 -5.63 -9.17 8.01
CA SER A 131 -4.46 -8.30 7.93
C SER A 131 -3.90 -8.39 6.51
N ALA A 132 -3.60 -7.23 5.92
CA ALA A 132 -3.16 -7.12 4.54
C ALA A 132 -1.98 -6.14 4.45
N HIS A 133 -1.09 -6.34 3.47
CA HIS A 133 0.02 -5.43 3.19
C HIS A 133 0.17 -5.27 1.69
N LEU A 134 0.36 -4.03 1.25
CA LEU A 134 0.64 -3.65 -0.13
C LEU A 134 1.89 -2.78 -0.17
N ASN A 135 2.81 -3.07 -1.09
CA ASN A 135 3.98 -2.23 -1.35
C ASN A 135 3.62 -1.09 -2.31
N VAL A 136 4.48 -0.07 -2.39
CA VAL A 136 4.41 0.86 -3.53
C VAL A 136 4.68 0.14 -4.85
N ASP A 137 4.02 0.60 -5.91
CA ASP A 137 4.14 0.13 -7.29
C ASP A 137 3.82 -1.37 -7.50
N ASP A 138 3.13 -1.99 -6.54
CA ASP A 138 2.64 -3.36 -6.61
C ASP A 138 1.19 -3.37 -7.09
N ALA A 139 0.98 -3.83 -8.33
CA ALA A 139 -0.32 -4.02 -8.97
C ALA A 139 -0.61 -5.50 -9.26
N SER A 140 0.16 -6.43 -8.68
CA SER A 140 0.14 -7.86 -9.06
C SER A 140 -1.18 -8.58 -8.76
N GLU A 141 -1.97 -8.02 -7.87
CA GLU A 141 -3.29 -8.50 -7.44
C GLU A 141 -4.45 -7.62 -7.97
N SER A 142 -4.20 -6.80 -9.00
CA SER A 142 -5.22 -5.93 -9.61
C SER A 142 -6.23 -6.72 -10.44
N ILE A 143 -7.49 -6.29 -10.36
CA ILE A 143 -8.59 -6.80 -11.20
C ILE A 143 -9.19 -5.70 -12.09
N ASN A 144 -8.52 -4.54 -12.22
CA ASN A 144 -9.01 -3.42 -13.04
C ASN A 144 -9.24 -3.84 -14.50
N GLU A 145 -8.23 -4.39 -15.17
CA GLU A 145 -8.34 -4.82 -16.58
C GLU A 145 -9.18 -6.08 -16.73
N ASP A 146 -8.93 -7.11 -15.92
CA ASP A 146 -9.51 -8.45 -16.08
C ASP A 146 -10.98 -8.56 -15.65
N PHE A 147 -11.48 -7.66 -14.79
CA PHE A 147 -12.85 -7.73 -14.25
C PHE A 147 -13.66 -6.43 -14.44
N PHE A 148 -13.05 -5.25 -14.25
CA PHE A 148 -13.79 -3.97 -14.36
C PHE A 148 -13.66 -3.26 -15.72
N GLU A 149 -12.86 -3.78 -16.65
CA GLU A 149 -12.53 -3.14 -17.95
C GLU A 149 -11.91 -1.73 -17.81
N LEU A 150 -11.18 -1.49 -16.71
CA LEU A 150 -10.50 -0.22 -16.38
C LEU A 150 -9.01 -0.27 -16.73
N GLY A 151 -8.37 0.90 -16.84
CA GLY A 151 -6.91 0.98 -16.90
C GLY A 151 -6.24 0.55 -15.58
N THR A 152 -5.02 0.01 -15.64
CA THR A 152 -4.16 -0.19 -14.47
C THR A 152 -3.29 1.05 -14.21
N TYR A 153 -3.14 1.43 -12.93
CA TYR A 153 -2.44 2.66 -12.52
C TYR A 153 -1.21 2.40 -11.65
N GLY A 154 -0.76 1.14 -11.58
CA GLY A 154 0.43 0.72 -10.85
C GLY A 154 0.18 0.44 -9.37
N GLY A 155 -1.06 0.17 -8.97
CA GLY A 155 -1.41 -0.11 -7.58
C GLY A 155 -1.36 1.16 -6.73
N LEU A 156 -0.66 1.07 -5.60
CA LEU A 156 -0.35 2.25 -4.79
C LEU A 156 0.92 2.92 -5.30
N GLN A 157 0.78 4.04 -6.00
CA GLN A 157 1.93 4.72 -6.62
C GLN A 157 2.95 5.23 -5.59
N ALA A 158 4.24 5.12 -5.92
CA ALA A 158 5.31 5.77 -5.19
C ALA A 158 5.06 7.28 -5.04
N GLY A 159 5.27 7.80 -3.82
CA GLY A 159 4.92 9.18 -3.44
C GLY A 159 3.47 9.35 -2.94
N ASN A 160 2.52 8.56 -3.41
CA ASN A 160 1.11 8.65 -3.02
C ASN A 160 0.76 7.85 -1.74
N THR A 161 1.71 7.16 -1.10
CA THR A 161 1.49 6.39 0.15
C THR A 161 0.75 7.14 1.27
N PHE A 162 0.90 8.47 1.35
CA PHE A 162 0.18 9.35 2.28
C PHE A 162 -0.94 10.17 1.63
N ALA A 163 -0.86 10.41 0.32
CA ALA A 163 -1.78 11.28 -0.42
C ALA A 163 -3.00 10.53 -1.01
N ALA A 164 -2.88 9.22 -1.23
CA ALA A 164 -3.97 8.39 -1.75
C ALA A 164 -5.05 8.13 -0.69
N GLU A 165 -6.30 8.25 -1.08
CA GLU A 165 -7.42 7.73 -0.30
C GLU A 165 -7.48 6.21 -0.48
N VAL A 166 -7.71 5.47 0.60
CA VAL A 166 -7.74 4.01 0.57
C VAL A 166 -9.03 3.54 1.22
N HIS A 167 -9.82 2.76 0.50
CA HIS A 167 -10.93 2.00 1.07
C HIS A 167 -10.51 0.55 1.25
N LEU A 168 -11.02 -0.06 2.31
CA LEU A 168 -11.01 -1.50 2.53
C LEU A 168 -12.43 -2.01 2.44
N VAL A 169 -12.77 -2.66 1.33
CA VAL A 169 -14.12 -3.18 1.06
C VAL A 169 -14.19 -4.65 1.43
N LEU A 170 -15.13 -5.02 2.30
CA LEU A 170 -15.42 -6.40 2.67
C LEU A 170 -16.53 -6.93 1.76
N ARG A 171 -16.24 -8.05 1.09
CA ARG A 171 -17.14 -8.77 0.20
C ARG A 171 -17.51 -10.13 0.77
N THR A 172 -18.78 -10.50 0.70
CA THR A 172 -19.28 -11.85 1.03
C THR A 172 -19.33 -12.72 -0.22
N HIS A 173 -18.97 -13.99 -0.05
CA HIS A 173 -19.11 -15.07 -1.04
C HIS A 173 -20.16 -16.11 -0.60
N GLY A 174 -21.04 -15.69 0.32
CA GLY A 174 -22.08 -16.53 0.90
C GLY A 174 -21.52 -17.66 1.77
N PRO A 175 -22.34 -18.71 2.02
CA PRO A 175 -21.91 -19.90 2.74
C PRO A 175 -20.72 -20.61 2.06
N VAL A 176 -19.86 -21.22 2.86
CA VAL A 176 -18.72 -22.02 2.37
C VAL A 176 -19.19 -23.19 1.51
N VAL A 177 -18.68 -23.29 0.29
CA VAL A 177 -18.96 -24.36 -0.67
C VAL A 177 -17.82 -25.39 -0.66
N PRO A 178 -18.07 -26.66 -0.28
CA PRO A 178 -17.04 -27.69 -0.25
C PRO A 178 -16.36 -27.88 -1.61
N GLY A 179 -15.03 -27.77 -1.61
CA GLY A 179 -14.20 -27.98 -2.81
C GLY A 179 -13.78 -26.71 -3.56
N ILE A 180 -14.40 -25.55 -3.29
CA ILE A 180 -14.03 -24.26 -3.92
C ILE A 180 -13.74 -23.13 -2.91
N VAL A 181 -13.43 -23.50 -1.66
CA VAL A 181 -13.23 -22.54 -0.56
C VAL A 181 -12.00 -21.64 -0.82
N ASN A 182 -11.00 -22.15 -1.53
CA ASN A 182 -9.81 -21.37 -1.87
C ASN A 182 -10.18 -20.24 -2.83
N GLU A 183 -10.99 -20.54 -3.84
CA GLU A 183 -11.53 -19.60 -4.82
C GLU A 183 -12.40 -18.56 -4.11
N GLN A 184 -13.35 -18.98 -3.25
CA GLN A 184 -14.20 -18.08 -2.46
C GLN A 184 -13.45 -17.11 -1.51
N ILE A 185 -12.17 -17.33 -1.22
CA ILE A 185 -11.37 -16.45 -0.36
C ILE A 185 -10.14 -15.83 -1.06
N ASN A 186 -9.93 -16.08 -2.36
CA ASN A 186 -8.80 -15.53 -3.13
C ASN A 186 -9.20 -14.93 -4.51
N SER A 187 -10.49 -14.77 -4.83
CA SER A 187 -10.91 -14.03 -6.03
C SER A 187 -12.22 -13.27 -5.81
N TYR A 188 -12.53 -12.31 -6.69
CA TYR A 188 -13.73 -11.48 -6.57
C TYR A 188 -15.03 -12.24 -6.90
N GLU A 189 -14.91 -13.24 -7.77
CA GLU A 189 -16.02 -14.04 -8.31
C GLU A 189 -16.16 -15.43 -7.66
N GLY A 190 -15.25 -15.78 -6.74
CA GLY A 190 -15.17 -17.14 -6.18
C GLY A 190 -16.48 -17.61 -5.57
N GLY A 191 -17.14 -18.59 -6.20
CA GLY A 191 -18.42 -19.14 -5.74
C GLY A 191 -19.65 -18.24 -5.97
N CYS A 192 -19.52 -17.19 -6.80
CA CYS A 192 -20.63 -16.34 -7.24
C CYS A 192 -21.26 -16.90 -8.52
N ASP A 193 -22.59 -16.92 -8.61
CA ASP A 193 -23.33 -17.23 -9.84
C ASP A 193 -23.40 -16.00 -10.78
N ASP A 194 -23.53 -14.80 -10.18
CA ASP A 194 -23.36 -13.49 -10.82
C ASP A 194 -22.65 -12.55 -9.82
N PRO A 195 -21.38 -12.16 -10.07
CA PRO A 195 -20.61 -11.35 -9.12
C PRO A 195 -21.06 -9.88 -9.05
N LEU A 196 -21.90 -9.41 -9.99
CA LEU A 196 -22.42 -8.04 -10.04
C LEU A 196 -23.95 -7.97 -9.84
N GLN A 197 -24.57 -9.07 -9.41
CA GLN A 197 -26.01 -9.17 -9.11
C GLN A 197 -26.52 -8.07 -8.17
N TYR A 198 -25.69 -7.65 -7.22
CA TYR A 198 -26.00 -6.62 -6.23
C TYR A 198 -25.03 -5.45 -6.35
N GLY A 199 -25.56 -4.22 -6.37
CA GLY A 199 -24.74 -3.02 -6.26
C GLY A 199 -24.07 -2.93 -4.87
N PRO A 200 -22.95 -2.21 -4.74
CA PRO A 200 -22.24 -2.07 -3.47
C PRO A 200 -23.18 -1.61 -2.35
N PHE A 201 -23.11 -2.29 -1.20
CA PHE A 201 -23.88 -1.99 0.01
C PHE A 201 -25.42 -2.02 -0.16
N THR A 202 -25.94 -2.69 -1.20
CA THR A 202 -27.41 -2.80 -1.43
C THR A 202 -28.06 -4.04 -0.82
N GLU A 203 -27.33 -5.15 -0.68
CA GLU A 203 -27.80 -6.39 -0.06
C GLU A 203 -26.73 -7.04 0.83
N TYR A 204 -27.14 -7.83 1.82
CA TYR A 204 -26.24 -8.72 2.57
C TYR A 204 -26.71 -10.19 2.44
N PRO A 205 -26.33 -10.88 1.36
CA PRO A 205 -26.78 -12.23 1.10
C PRO A 205 -26.11 -13.26 2.02
N ASN A 206 -26.82 -14.36 2.23
CA ASN A 206 -26.35 -15.55 2.95
C ASN A 206 -26.83 -16.84 2.24
N VAL A 207 -26.76 -16.80 0.91
CA VAL A 207 -27.16 -17.89 0.00
C VAL A 207 -25.92 -18.25 -0.84
N VAL A 208 -25.79 -19.54 -1.20
CA VAL A 208 -24.72 -19.98 -2.10
C VAL A 208 -24.97 -19.41 -3.50
N GLY A 209 -23.94 -18.87 -4.14
CA GLY A 209 -24.04 -18.20 -5.44
C GLY A 209 -24.23 -16.67 -5.34
N GLU A 210 -24.71 -16.16 -4.20
CA GLU A 210 -24.95 -14.73 -4.01
C GLU A 210 -23.76 -14.04 -3.34
N CYS A 211 -23.17 -13.05 -4.03
CA CYS A 211 -22.02 -12.28 -3.57
C CYS A 211 -22.32 -10.79 -3.56
N ALA A 212 -21.82 -10.06 -2.56
CA ALA A 212 -22.03 -8.61 -2.45
C ALA A 212 -20.94 -7.93 -1.62
N ASP A 213 -20.74 -6.64 -1.86
CA ASP A 213 -19.90 -5.78 -1.02
C ASP A 213 -20.76 -5.18 0.09
N ILE A 214 -20.41 -5.45 1.34
CA ILE A 214 -21.34 -5.34 2.49
C ILE A 214 -20.92 -4.35 3.55
N ALA A 215 -19.63 -4.03 3.61
CA ALA A 215 -19.07 -3.12 4.59
C ALA A 215 -17.74 -2.54 4.08
N ALA A 216 -17.41 -1.32 4.48
CA ALA A 216 -16.14 -0.70 4.12
C ALA A 216 -15.51 0.08 5.28
N ALA A 217 -14.19 0.26 5.23
CA ALA A 217 -13.48 1.23 6.06
C ALA A 217 -12.71 2.19 5.15
N VAL A 218 -13.03 3.48 5.23
CA VAL A 218 -12.45 4.56 4.41
C VAL A 218 -11.32 5.24 5.18
N PHE A 219 -10.17 5.43 4.53
CA PHE A 219 -8.99 6.12 5.05
C PHE A 219 -8.63 7.31 4.16
N PRO A 220 -9.01 8.55 4.53
CA PRO A 220 -8.70 9.72 3.75
C PRO A 220 -7.17 9.99 3.70
N PRO A 221 -6.71 10.88 2.81
CA PRO A 221 -5.32 11.32 2.76
C PRO A 221 -4.81 11.86 4.11
N VAL A 222 -3.51 11.72 4.36
CA VAL A 222 -2.86 12.26 5.57
C VAL A 222 -2.42 13.69 5.27
N ILE A 223 -3.13 14.68 5.85
CA ILE A 223 -2.89 16.11 5.60
C ILE A 223 -2.50 16.83 6.91
N PRO A 224 -1.36 17.56 6.95
CA PRO A 224 -0.28 17.52 5.97
C PRO A 224 0.38 16.13 5.97
N PRO A 225 1.05 15.72 4.86
CA PRO A 225 1.88 14.52 4.89
C PRO A 225 2.97 14.69 5.96
N PRO A 226 3.28 13.64 6.73
CA PRO A 226 4.31 13.73 7.74
C PRO A 226 5.67 13.97 7.08
N VAL A 227 6.51 14.80 7.71
CA VAL A 227 7.77 15.30 7.14
C VAL A 227 8.79 14.16 7.05
N GLU A 228 9.53 14.08 5.94
CA GLU A 228 10.70 13.19 5.76
C GLU A 228 11.97 13.76 6.41
#